data_AF-A0A7C6T2M8-F1
#
_entry.id   AF-A0A7C6T2M8-F1
#
_cell.length_a   1.000
_cell.length_b   1.000
_cell.length_c   1.000
_cell.angle_alpha   90.00
_cell.angle_beta   90.00
_cell.angle_gamma   90.00
#
_symmetry.space_group_name_H-M   'P 1'
#
loop_
_entity.id
_entity.type
_entity.pdbx_description
1 polymer ?
#
loop_
_entity_poly.entity_id
_entity_poly.type
_entity_poly.pdbx_seq_one_letter_code
_entity_poly.pdbx_strand_id
1 'polypeptide(L)'
;MFHVNHPVLYGLAALVILYVLGQSVFFTVKAYQRAREMGMSKKLLASIMRGSAIFSIAPAIAIIIGIITLSRFIGLPLPWLRLSVVGALTYELPAATSAASALGISMTDALTDARAYATIAWVMTLGSFSGLVIITFFLKKMQRGLMTLKAKDEKWGAIFMDSLFIGMVSAFLGMIFSEIRTGIKGWIPVFVMVFSSLLMLIFGYLVTRKKIAWLENYAMPFSMLGAMAFSIPLTAWIGG
;
A
#
# COMPACT_ATOMS: atom_id res chain seq x y z
N MET A 1 -8.56 -32.00 -5.94
CA MET A 1 -8.72 -31.21 -4.70
C MET A 1 -7.94 -29.92 -4.87
N PHE A 2 -8.61 -28.77 -4.79
CA PHE A 2 -7.99 -27.47 -4.96
C PHE A 2 -7.10 -27.18 -3.74
N HIS A 3 -5.79 -27.01 -3.96
CA HIS A 3 -4.86 -26.62 -2.90
C HIS A 3 -4.31 -25.24 -3.24
N VAL A 4 -4.62 -24.27 -2.37
CA VAL A 4 -4.24 -22.86 -2.50
C VAL A 4 -2.72 -22.65 -2.50
N ASN A 5 -1.98 -23.64 -2.02
CA ASN A 5 -0.52 -23.67 -1.91
C ASN A 5 0.12 -24.72 -2.86
N HIS A 6 -0.41 -24.92 -4.06
CA HIS A 6 0.17 -25.89 -5.00
C HIS A 6 1.59 -25.45 -5.43
N PRO A 7 2.60 -26.36 -5.47
CA PRO A 7 3.99 -26.01 -5.79
C PRO A 7 4.18 -25.25 -7.12
N VAL A 8 3.32 -25.53 -8.10
CA VAL A 8 3.31 -24.85 -9.41
C VAL A 8 3.00 -23.35 -9.27
N LEU A 9 2.12 -22.95 -8.34
CA LEU A 9 1.79 -21.55 -8.09
C LEU A 9 2.99 -20.79 -7.48
N TYR A 10 3.74 -21.46 -6.60
CA TYR A 10 4.99 -20.90 -6.07
C TYR A 10 6.07 -20.75 -7.13
N GLY A 11 6.22 -21.75 -8.01
CA GLY A 11 7.17 -21.68 -9.12
C GLY A 11 6.88 -20.52 -10.08
N LEU A 12 5.61 -20.34 -10.46
CA LEU A 12 5.18 -19.21 -11.29
C LEU A 12 5.37 -17.86 -10.58
N ALA A 13 4.98 -17.77 -9.30
CA ALA A 13 5.15 -16.55 -8.53
C ALA A 13 6.64 -16.18 -8.40
N ALA A 14 7.50 -17.14 -8.07
CA ALA A 14 8.94 -16.93 -7.95
C ALA A 14 9.56 -16.48 -9.27
N LEU A 15 9.15 -17.06 -10.41
CA LEU A 15 9.63 -16.68 -11.73
C LEU A 15 9.31 -15.20 -12.05
N VAL A 16 8.07 -14.77 -11.80
CA VAL A 16 7.67 -13.38 -12.05
C VAL A 16 8.38 -12.42 -11.09
N ILE A 17 8.49 -12.78 -9.82
CA ILE A 17 9.21 -11.98 -8.82
C ILE A 17 10.68 -11.82 -9.23
N LEU A 18 11.35 -12.90 -9.62
CA LEU A 18 12.74 -12.86 -10.10
C LEU A 18 12.91 -11.98 -11.33
N TYR A 19 11.96 -12.05 -12.27
CA TYR A 19 11.97 -11.17 -13.44
C TYR A 19 11.88 -9.69 -13.06
N VAL A 20 10.95 -9.32 -12.18
CA VAL A 20 10.77 -7.94 -11.71
C VAL A 20 11.98 -7.46 -10.89
N LEU A 21 12.55 -8.32 -10.05
CA LEU A 21 13.79 -8.02 -9.32
C LEU A 21 14.95 -7.79 -10.29
N GLY A 22 15.08 -8.60 -11.34
CA GLY A 22 16.07 -8.40 -12.39
C GLY A 22 15.91 -7.05 -13.09
N GLN A 23 14.68 -6.66 -13.43
CA GLN A 23 14.38 -5.34 -13.99
C GLN A 23 14.74 -4.20 -13.02
N SER A 24 14.40 -4.33 -11.75
CA SER A 24 14.72 -3.34 -10.71
C SER A 24 16.23 -3.11 -10.64
N VAL A 25 17.03 -4.18 -10.52
CA VAL A 25 18.49 -4.10 -10.50
C VAL A 25 19.03 -3.47 -11.78
N PHE A 26 18.53 -3.87 -12.95
CA PHE A 26 18.95 -3.30 -14.24
C PHE A 26 18.74 -1.79 -14.31
N PHE A 27 17.57 -1.29 -13.90
CA PHE A 27 17.28 0.15 -13.88
C PHE A 27 18.11 0.88 -12.83
N THR A 28 18.33 0.30 -11.65
CA THR A 28 19.21 0.89 -10.62
C THR A 28 20.64 1.03 -11.13
N VAL A 29 21.18 0.02 -11.82
CA VAL A 29 22.53 0.08 -12.41
C VAL A 29 22.62 1.18 -13.46
N LYS A 30 21.64 1.27 -14.38
CA LYS A 30 21.60 2.34 -15.38
C LYS A 30 21.48 3.73 -14.76
N ALA A 31 20.63 3.89 -13.75
CA ALA A 31 20.47 5.15 -13.03
C ALA A 31 21.79 5.55 -12.33
N TYR A 32 22.49 4.59 -11.72
CA TYR A 32 23.79 4.84 -11.09
C TYR A 32 24.87 5.26 -12.10
N GLN A 33 24.93 4.61 -13.27
CA GLN A 33 25.84 4.98 -14.36
C GLN A 33 25.55 6.39 -14.86
N ARG A 34 24.27 6.70 -15.14
CA ARG A 34 23.86 8.04 -15.59
C ARG A 34 24.17 9.12 -14.56
N ALA A 35 23.96 8.81 -13.28
CA ALA A 35 24.28 9.73 -12.20
C ALA A 35 25.77 10.06 -12.12
N ARG A 36 26.63 9.07 -12.38
CA ARG A 36 28.08 9.28 -12.48
C ARG A 36 28.48 10.12 -13.69
N GLU A 37 27.85 9.91 -14.85
CA GLU A 37 28.09 10.73 -16.05
C GLU A 37 27.72 12.21 -15.82
N MET A 38 26.71 12.47 -14.99
CA MET A 38 26.32 13.82 -14.57
C MET A 38 27.25 14.46 -13.53
N GLY A 39 28.33 13.78 -13.12
CA GLY A 39 29.29 14.30 -12.16
C GLY A 39 28.86 14.22 -10.69
N MET A 40 27.84 13.43 -10.34
CA MET A 40 27.48 13.25 -8.93
C MET A 40 28.58 12.53 -8.15
N SER A 41 28.89 13.03 -6.95
CA SER A 41 29.91 12.42 -6.10
C SER A 41 29.50 11.02 -5.62
N LYS A 42 30.47 10.09 -5.55
CA LYS A 42 30.23 8.74 -5.02
C LYS A 42 29.67 8.74 -3.59
N LYS A 43 30.09 9.71 -2.77
CA LYS A 43 29.64 9.87 -1.38
C LYS A 43 28.15 10.24 -1.33
N LEU A 44 27.71 11.14 -2.19
CA LEU A 44 26.30 11.50 -2.31
C LEU A 44 25.45 10.29 -2.77
N LEU A 45 25.90 9.57 -3.79
CA LEU A 45 25.19 8.38 -4.28
C LEU A 45 25.08 7.28 -3.23
N ALA A 46 26.15 7.01 -2.49
CA ALA A 46 26.12 6.03 -1.40
C ALA A 46 25.17 6.46 -0.26
N SER A 47 25.13 7.76 0.05
CA SER A 47 24.20 8.32 1.04
C SER A 47 22.75 8.13 0.62
N ILE A 48 22.42 8.45 -0.65
CA ILE A 48 21.08 8.29 -1.20
C ILE A 48 20.67 6.81 -1.18
N MET A 49 21.51 5.91 -1.68
CA MET A 49 21.21 4.47 -1.70
C MET A 49 20.98 3.90 -0.30
N ARG A 50 21.82 4.27 0.68
CA ARG A 50 21.63 3.84 2.08
C ARG A 50 20.34 4.41 2.67
N GLY A 51 20.08 5.69 2.44
CA GLY A 51 18.85 6.35 2.89
C GLY A 51 17.60 5.64 2.35
N SER A 52 17.55 5.40 1.04
CA SER A 52 16.43 4.70 0.40
C SER A 52 16.30 3.24 0.84
N ALA A 53 17.41 2.54 1.05
CA ALA A 53 17.40 1.15 1.54
C ALA A 53 16.80 1.07 2.96
N ILE A 54 17.25 1.92 3.89
CA ILE A 54 16.73 1.92 5.26
C ILE A 54 15.26 2.39 5.27
N PHE A 55 14.91 3.39 4.44
CA PHE A 55 13.54 3.88 4.30
C PHE A 55 12.55 2.78 3.88
N SER A 56 12.98 1.85 3.04
CA SER A 56 12.13 0.76 2.55
C SER A 56 11.72 -0.27 3.61
N ILE A 57 12.45 -0.34 4.74
CA ILE A 57 12.25 -1.37 5.77
C ILE A 57 10.88 -1.22 6.45
N ALA A 58 10.52 -0.01 6.87
CA ALA A 58 9.29 0.20 7.62
C ALA A 58 8.02 -0.09 6.79
N PRO A 59 7.90 0.38 5.53
CA PRO A 59 6.83 -0.05 4.63
C PRO A 59 6.85 -1.57 4.37
N ALA A 60 8.03 -2.18 4.21
CA ALA A 60 8.14 -3.61 3.94
C ALA A 60 7.60 -4.48 5.10
N ILE A 61 7.86 -4.11 6.35
CA ILE A 61 7.32 -4.80 7.53
C ILE A 61 5.79 -4.79 7.50
N ALA A 62 5.18 -3.63 7.18
CA ALA A 62 3.74 -3.53 7.09
C ALA A 62 3.15 -4.40 5.97
N ILE A 63 3.83 -4.46 4.82
CA ILE A 63 3.44 -5.33 3.71
C ILE A 63 3.52 -6.81 4.13
N ILE A 64 4.56 -7.23 4.85
CA ILE A 64 4.70 -8.62 5.33
C ILE A 64 3.53 -8.98 6.26
N ILE A 65 3.17 -8.11 7.19
CA ILE A 65 2.00 -8.32 8.08
C ILE A 65 0.73 -8.47 7.23
N GLY A 66 0.55 -7.61 6.23
CA GLY A 66 -0.57 -7.70 5.29
C GLY A 66 -0.63 -9.01 4.49
N ILE A 67 0.53 -9.49 4.01
CA ILE A 67 0.65 -10.79 3.33
C ILE A 67 0.23 -11.91 4.27
N ILE A 68 0.68 -11.91 5.52
CA ILE A 68 0.33 -12.94 6.50
C ILE A 68 -1.19 -12.99 6.68
N THR A 69 -1.84 -11.85 6.85
CA THR A 69 -3.31 -11.76 6.99
C THR A 69 -4.03 -12.32 5.78
N LEU A 70 -3.67 -11.88 4.56
CA LEU A 70 -4.29 -12.36 3.32
C LEU A 70 -4.00 -13.83 3.05
N SER A 71 -2.80 -14.31 3.40
CA SER A 71 -2.38 -15.69 3.15
C SER A 71 -3.17 -16.73 3.94
N ARG A 72 -3.72 -16.36 5.11
CA ARG A 72 -4.62 -17.24 5.87
C ARG A 72 -5.93 -17.51 5.12
N PHE A 73 -6.38 -16.54 4.34
CA PHE A 73 -7.66 -16.59 3.64
C PHE A 73 -7.52 -17.12 2.20
N ILE A 74 -6.65 -16.52 1.37
CA ILE A 74 -6.45 -16.86 -0.05
C ILE A 74 -5.11 -17.54 -0.36
N GLY A 75 -4.43 -18.09 0.64
CA GLY A 75 -3.13 -18.77 0.48
C GLY A 75 -1.99 -17.80 0.18
N LEU A 76 -0.75 -18.27 0.33
CA LEU A 76 0.44 -17.42 0.23
C LEU A 76 0.81 -16.99 -1.22
N PRO A 77 0.67 -17.83 -2.26
CA PRO A 77 1.20 -17.50 -3.59
C PRO A 77 0.59 -16.25 -4.22
N LEU A 78 -0.73 -16.05 -4.08
CA LEU A 78 -1.44 -14.96 -4.75
C LEU A 78 -1.16 -13.58 -4.11
N PRO A 79 -1.28 -13.37 -2.79
CA PRO A 79 -0.86 -12.14 -2.14
C PRO A 79 0.62 -11.84 -2.33
N TRP A 80 1.47 -12.88 -2.27
CA TRP A 80 2.92 -12.70 -2.41
C TRP A 80 3.31 -12.16 -3.78
N LEU A 81 2.79 -12.76 -4.86
CA LEU A 81 3.01 -12.27 -6.21
C LEU A 81 2.50 -10.83 -6.39
N ARG A 82 1.26 -10.57 -5.94
CA ARG A 82 0.60 -9.29 -6.18
C ARG A 82 1.28 -8.15 -5.44
N LEU A 83 1.48 -8.29 -4.13
CA LEU A 83 2.09 -7.25 -3.29
C LEU A 83 3.59 -7.02 -3.59
N SER A 84 4.25 -7.97 -4.26
CA SER A 84 5.65 -7.80 -4.69
C SER A 84 5.80 -7.05 -6.02
N VAL A 85 4.76 -6.98 -6.86
CA VAL A 85 4.87 -6.48 -8.24
C VAL A 85 4.11 -5.17 -8.44
N VAL A 86 2.81 -5.13 -8.13
CA VAL A 86 1.93 -3.97 -8.42
C VAL A 86 0.95 -3.67 -7.28
N GLY A 87 0.59 -4.68 -6.49
CA GLY A 87 -0.43 -4.58 -5.46
C GLY A 87 -0.02 -3.63 -4.32
N ALA A 88 -0.99 -2.84 -3.86
CA ALA A 88 -0.86 -2.03 -2.65
C ALA A 88 -1.70 -2.65 -1.54
N LEU A 89 -1.14 -2.79 -0.33
CA LEU A 89 -1.88 -3.36 0.80
C LEU A 89 -3.17 -2.59 1.10
N THR A 90 -3.15 -1.26 0.91
CA THR A 90 -4.31 -0.36 1.05
C THR A 90 -5.44 -0.63 0.06
N TYR A 91 -5.18 -1.41 -1.00
CA TYR A 91 -6.17 -1.81 -1.99
C TYR A 91 -6.51 -3.31 -1.87
N GLU A 92 -5.50 -4.18 -1.80
CA GLU A 92 -5.66 -5.64 -1.86
C GLU A 92 -6.52 -6.18 -0.71
N LEU A 93 -6.34 -5.65 0.50
CA LEU A 93 -7.11 -6.10 1.67
C LEU A 93 -8.58 -5.66 1.58
N PRO A 94 -8.92 -4.37 1.37
CA PRO A 94 -10.32 -3.99 1.18
C PRO A 94 -10.99 -4.68 -0.01
N ALA A 95 -10.29 -4.86 -1.14
CA ALA A 95 -10.84 -5.55 -2.30
C ALA A 95 -11.19 -7.01 -2.00
N ALA A 96 -10.31 -7.72 -1.28
CA ALA A 96 -10.58 -9.08 -0.83
C ALA A 96 -11.77 -9.13 0.15
N THR A 97 -11.80 -8.24 1.14
CA THR A 97 -12.90 -8.13 2.11
C THR A 97 -14.23 -7.86 1.43
N SER A 98 -14.31 -6.85 0.56
CA SER A 98 -15.55 -6.53 -0.16
C SER A 98 -16.01 -7.68 -1.07
N ALA A 99 -15.09 -8.36 -1.75
CA ALA A 99 -15.43 -9.50 -2.60
C ALA A 99 -15.98 -10.68 -1.79
N ALA A 100 -15.40 -10.98 -0.62
CA ALA A 100 -15.93 -12.07 0.20
C ALA A 100 -17.22 -11.70 0.92
N SER A 101 -17.38 -10.46 1.39
CA SER A 101 -18.65 -9.98 1.93
C SER A 101 -19.78 -10.09 0.90
N ALA A 102 -19.50 -9.79 -0.37
CA ALA A 102 -20.46 -9.97 -1.47
C ALA A 102 -20.81 -11.45 -1.73
N LEU A 103 -19.90 -12.36 -1.40
CA LEU A 103 -20.11 -13.82 -1.48
C LEU A 103 -20.68 -14.41 -0.17
N GLY A 104 -20.85 -13.62 0.88
CA GLY A 104 -21.28 -14.09 2.20
C GLY A 104 -20.25 -14.94 2.94
N ILE A 105 -18.96 -14.81 2.61
CA ILE A 105 -17.87 -15.63 3.16
C ILE A 105 -17.08 -14.81 4.18
N SER A 106 -16.84 -15.37 5.37
CA SER A 106 -15.98 -14.76 6.37
C SER A 106 -14.50 -14.91 6.02
N MET A 107 -13.70 -13.87 6.27
CA MET A 107 -12.24 -13.84 6.08
C MET A 107 -11.46 -14.70 7.09
N THR A 108 -12.14 -15.32 8.05
CA THR A 108 -11.50 -15.99 9.20
C THR A 108 -10.89 -17.34 8.83
N ASP A 109 -11.52 -18.07 7.91
CA ASP A 109 -11.14 -19.43 7.54
C ASP A 109 -10.54 -19.48 6.13
N ALA A 110 -9.65 -20.45 5.91
CA ALA A 110 -9.06 -20.67 4.59
C ALA A 110 -10.14 -21.00 3.55
N LEU A 111 -10.07 -20.33 2.40
CA LEU A 111 -11.05 -20.51 1.35
C LEU A 111 -10.93 -21.90 0.71
N THR A 112 -11.97 -22.71 0.84
CA THR A 112 -12.02 -24.08 0.32
C THR A 112 -12.72 -24.19 -1.04
N ASP A 113 -13.54 -23.21 -1.42
CA ASP A 113 -14.22 -23.17 -2.71
C ASP A 113 -13.37 -22.50 -3.80
N ALA A 114 -13.13 -23.23 -4.88
CA ALA A 114 -12.38 -22.76 -6.05
C ALA A 114 -13.12 -21.64 -6.81
N ARG A 115 -14.46 -21.63 -6.82
CA ARG A 115 -15.22 -20.56 -7.49
C ARG A 115 -15.14 -19.25 -6.72
N ALA A 116 -15.33 -19.29 -5.40
CA ALA A 116 -15.09 -18.13 -4.55
C ALA A 116 -13.66 -17.60 -4.70
N TYR A 117 -12.66 -18.49 -4.74
CA TYR A 117 -11.26 -18.11 -4.93
C TYR A 117 -11.03 -17.37 -6.25
N ALA A 118 -11.53 -17.93 -7.35
CA ALA A 118 -11.40 -17.31 -8.67
C ALA A 118 -12.08 -15.94 -8.72
N THR A 119 -13.28 -15.81 -8.14
CA THR A 119 -14.02 -14.54 -8.09
C THR A 119 -13.23 -13.47 -7.34
N ILE A 120 -12.73 -13.79 -6.15
CA ILE A 120 -11.92 -12.83 -5.34
C ILE A 120 -10.64 -12.45 -6.08
N ALA A 121 -9.94 -13.43 -6.66
CA ALA A 121 -8.73 -13.18 -7.44
C ALA A 121 -9.00 -12.26 -8.65
N TRP A 122 -10.14 -12.43 -9.33
CA TRP A 122 -10.55 -11.58 -10.45
C TRP A 122 -10.90 -10.16 -10.01
N VAL A 123 -11.66 -9.99 -8.92
CA VAL A 123 -12.01 -8.67 -8.39
C VAL A 123 -10.74 -7.89 -8.04
N MET A 124 -9.80 -8.53 -7.34
CA MET A 124 -8.51 -7.92 -7.00
C MET A 124 -7.72 -7.59 -8.27
N THR A 125 -7.68 -8.48 -9.26
CA THR A 125 -6.93 -8.27 -10.51
C THR A 125 -7.47 -7.11 -11.33
N LEU A 126 -8.78 -7.06 -11.54
CA LEU A 126 -9.41 -6.04 -12.37
C LEU A 126 -9.26 -4.64 -11.77
N GLY A 127 -9.37 -4.50 -10.44
CA GLY A 127 -9.20 -3.18 -9.84
C GLY A 127 -7.76 -2.68 -9.90
N SER A 128 -6.74 -3.51 -9.66
CA SER A 128 -5.34 -3.08 -9.85
C SER A 128 -5.00 -2.81 -11.32
N PHE A 129 -5.56 -3.60 -12.25
CA PHE A 129 -5.32 -3.46 -13.69
C PHE A 129 -5.86 -2.13 -14.22
N SER A 130 -6.99 -1.66 -13.72
CA SER A 130 -7.60 -0.39 -14.14
C SER A 130 -6.65 0.81 -13.99
N GLY A 131 -5.93 0.90 -12.87
CA GLY A 131 -4.95 1.95 -12.61
C GLY A 131 -3.76 1.89 -13.58
N LEU A 132 -3.26 0.67 -13.87
CA LEU A 132 -2.20 0.47 -14.85
C LEU A 132 -2.62 0.91 -16.25
N VAL A 133 -3.84 0.56 -16.69
CA VAL A 133 -4.36 0.97 -18.00
C VAL A 133 -4.44 2.48 -18.11
N ILE A 134 -5.02 3.15 -17.11
CA ILE A 134 -5.14 4.61 -17.09
C ILE A 134 -3.77 5.27 -17.16
N ILE A 135 -2.81 4.83 -16.33
CA ILE A 135 -1.46 5.39 -16.34
C ILE A 135 -0.78 5.15 -17.69
N THR A 136 -0.86 3.93 -18.24
CA THR A 136 -0.17 3.60 -19.51
C THR A 136 -0.65 4.49 -20.67
N PHE A 137 -1.95 4.76 -20.78
CA PHE A 137 -2.48 5.57 -21.89
C PHE A 137 -2.54 7.08 -21.60
N PHE A 138 -2.76 7.48 -20.35
CA PHE A 138 -3.07 8.87 -19.99
C PHE A 138 -2.00 9.58 -19.17
N LEU A 139 -0.94 8.89 -18.71
CA LEU A 139 0.10 9.51 -17.87
C LEU A 139 0.70 10.77 -18.52
N LYS A 140 1.07 10.71 -19.81
CA LYS A 140 1.64 11.88 -20.51
C LYS A 140 0.66 13.05 -20.58
N LYS A 141 -0.63 12.78 -20.76
CA LYS A 141 -1.67 13.82 -20.80
C LYS A 141 -1.87 14.44 -19.42
N MET A 142 -1.94 13.62 -18.37
CA MET A 142 -2.07 14.07 -16.99
C MET A 142 -0.86 14.90 -16.55
N GLN A 143 0.36 14.42 -16.80
CA GLN A 143 1.61 15.14 -16.48
C GLN A 143 1.69 16.48 -17.19
N ARG A 144 1.36 16.53 -18.49
CA ARG A 144 1.33 17.79 -19.24
C ARG A 144 0.28 18.76 -18.66
N GLY A 145 -0.92 18.27 -18.37
CA GLY A 145 -1.97 19.09 -17.75
C GLY A 145 -1.53 19.70 -16.42
N LEU A 146 -0.91 18.88 -15.55
CA LEU A 146 -0.36 19.33 -14.27
C LEU A 146 0.74 20.38 -14.42
N MET A 147 1.66 20.17 -15.38
CA MET A 147 2.73 21.13 -15.67
C MET A 147 2.18 22.46 -16.20
N THR A 148 1.19 22.41 -17.10
CA THR A 148 0.55 23.62 -17.64
C THR A 148 -0.23 24.38 -16.56
N LEU A 149 -0.91 23.68 -15.66
CA LEU A 149 -1.59 24.29 -14.50
C LEU A 149 -0.60 25.01 -13.60
N LYS A 150 0.49 24.34 -13.20
CA LYS A 150 1.55 24.95 -12.38
C LYS A 150 2.23 26.14 -13.06
N ALA A 151 2.44 26.07 -14.38
CA ALA A 151 3.08 27.16 -15.14
C ALA A 151 2.18 28.40 -15.29
N LYS A 152 0.86 28.22 -15.29
CA LYS A 152 -0.09 29.34 -15.37
C LYS A 152 -0.31 30.00 -14.01
N ASP A 153 -0.47 29.20 -12.96
CA ASP A 153 -0.63 29.70 -11.60
C ASP A 153 -0.19 28.63 -10.58
N GLU A 154 0.90 28.93 -9.87
CA GLU A 154 1.49 28.03 -8.88
C GLU A 154 0.54 27.77 -7.70
N LYS A 155 -0.27 28.76 -7.29
CA LYS A 155 -1.25 28.61 -6.21
C LYS A 155 -2.39 27.68 -6.61
N TRP A 156 -2.90 27.83 -7.83
CA TRP A 156 -3.90 26.89 -8.36
C TRP A 156 -3.34 25.48 -8.51
N GLY A 157 -2.07 25.36 -8.91
CA GLY A 157 -1.36 24.08 -8.94
C GLY A 157 -1.30 23.41 -7.56
N ALA A 158 -1.03 24.18 -6.50
CA ALA A 158 -1.01 23.68 -5.12
C ALA A 158 -2.41 23.23 -4.65
N ILE A 159 -3.43 24.09 -4.81
CA ILE A 159 -4.82 23.77 -4.42
C ILE A 159 -5.32 22.51 -5.14
N PHE A 160 -4.97 22.36 -6.43
CA PHE A 160 -5.34 21.17 -7.19
C PHE A 160 -4.69 19.89 -6.62
N MET A 161 -3.40 19.94 -6.24
CA MET A 161 -2.73 18.81 -5.61
C MET A 161 -3.32 18.47 -4.24
N ASP A 162 -3.61 19.49 -3.43
CA ASP A 162 -4.26 19.30 -2.12
C ASP A 162 -5.66 18.68 -2.28
N SER A 163 -6.41 19.14 -3.30
CA SER A 163 -7.73 18.59 -3.63
C SER A 163 -7.65 17.12 -4.07
N LEU A 164 -6.66 16.75 -4.89
CA LEU A 164 -6.41 15.35 -5.26
C LEU A 164 -6.08 14.49 -4.04
N PHE A 165 -5.26 15.02 -3.12
CA PHE A 165 -4.92 14.32 -1.89
C PHE A 165 -6.14 14.11 -0.99
N ILE A 166 -6.96 15.14 -0.79
CA ILE A 166 -8.23 15.04 -0.04
C ILE A 166 -9.19 14.05 -0.73
N GLY A 167 -9.27 14.07 -2.06
CA GLY A 167 -10.08 13.13 -2.84
C GLY A 167 -9.67 11.68 -2.60
N MET A 168 -8.37 11.40 -2.57
CA MET A 168 -7.84 10.07 -2.21
C MET A 168 -8.26 9.66 -0.79
N VAL A 169 -8.08 10.53 0.20
CA VAL A 169 -8.47 10.24 1.60
C VAL A 169 -9.98 9.96 1.70
N SER A 170 -10.81 10.77 1.02
CA SER A 170 -12.27 10.62 0.99
C SER A 170 -12.71 9.24 0.47
N ALA A 171 -12.05 8.74 -0.58
CA ALA A 171 -12.36 7.42 -1.14
C ALA A 171 -12.14 6.28 -0.14
N PHE A 172 -11.15 6.38 0.75
CA PHE A 172 -10.89 5.39 1.78
C PHE A 172 -11.72 5.61 3.06
N LEU A 173 -12.09 6.86 3.33
CA LEU A 173 -12.87 7.22 4.52
C LEU A 173 -14.23 6.51 4.52
N GLY A 174 -14.90 6.40 3.37
CA GLY A 174 -16.19 5.71 3.27
C GLY A 174 -16.18 4.28 3.81
N MET A 175 -15.09 3.54 3.62
CA MET A 175 -14.96 2.17 4.13
C MET A 175 -14.83 2.13 5.66
N ILE A 176 -14.18 3.13 6.26
CA ILE A 176 -13.99 3.22 7.73
C ILE A 176 -15.33 3.40 8.45
N PHE A 177 -16.28 4.14 7.84
CA PHE A 177 -17.58 4.43 8.44
C PHE A 177 -18.68 3.44 8.02
N SER A 178 -18.37 2.48 7.14
CA SER A 178 -19.37 1.58 6.54
C SER A 178 -20.11 0.70 7.55
N GLU A 179 -19.44 0.31 8.63
CA GLU A 179 -19.97 -0.64 9.63
C GLU A 179 -20.48 0.03 10.91
N ILE A 180 -20.51 1.37 11.02
CA ILE A 180 -20.88 2.06 12.28
C ILE A 180 -22.26 1.67 12.82
N ARG A 181 -23.17 1.22 11.95
CA ARG A 181 -24.52 0.77 12.32
C ARG A 181 -24.55 -0.63 12.96
N THR A 182 -23.44 -1.38 12.97
CA THR A 182 -23.36 -2.73 13.56
C THR A 182 -23.08 -2.72 15.07
N GLY A 183 -23.08 -1.54 15.72
CA GLY A 183 -22.83 -1.37 17.15
C GLY A 183 -21.39 -0.97 17.46
N ILE A 184 -20.93 -1.18 18.70
CA ILE A 184 -19.61 -0.73 19.17
C ILE A 184 -18.46 -1.36 18.35
N LYS A 185 -18.64 -2.58 17.83
CA LYS A 185 -17.68 -3.26 16.95
C LYS A 185 -17.44 -2.48 15.64
N GLY A 186 -18.48 -1.86 15.09
CA GLY A 186 -18.40 -1.00 13.90
C GLY A 186 -17.62 0.30 14.08
N TRP A 187 -17.28 0.68 15.32
CA TRP A 187 -16.47 1.86 15.63
C TRP A 187 -14.97 1.56 15.71
N ILE A 188 -14.56 0.28 15.68
CA ILE A 188 -13.15 -0.12 15.73
C ILE A 188 -12.33 0.60 14.65
N PRO A 189 -12.73 0.62 13.36
CA PRO A 189 -11.97 1.32 12.32
C PRO A 189 -11.86 2.84 12.59
N VAL A 190 -12.90 3.46 13.16
CA VAL A 190 -12.93 4.89 13.48
C VAL A 190 -11.93 5.21 14.60
N PHE A 191 -11.90 4.41 15.67
CA PHE A 191 -10.94 4.60 16.77
C PHE A 191 -9.50 4.39 16.29
N VAL A 192 -9.25 3.38 15.45
CA VAL A 192 -7.93 3.15 14.83
C VAL A 192 -7.52 4.32 13.96
N MET A 193 -8.44 4.89 13.18
CA MET A 193 -8.18 6.08 12.35
C MET A 193 -7.83 7.31 13.20
N VAL A 194 -8.58 7.57 14.28
CA VAL A 194 -8.31 8.69 15.19
C VAL A 194 -6.94 8.50 15.85
N PHE A 195 -6.63 7.30 16.32
CA PHE A 195 -5.33 6.99 16.90
C PHE A 195 -4.18 7.15 15.90
N SER A 196 -4.35 6.67 14.66
CA SER A 196 -3.38 6.87 13.58
C SER A 196 -3.15 8.35 13.28
N SER A 197 -4.21 9.14 13.25
CA SER A 197 -4.15 10.60 13.03
C SER A 197 -3.41 11.30 14.17
N LEU A 198 -3.66 10.91 15.43
CA LEU A 198 -2.95 11.42 16.60
C LEU A 198 -1.46 11.09 16.56
N LEU A 199 -1.08 9.86 16.22
CA LEU A 199 0.32 9.48 16.04
C LEU A 199 1.00 10.32 14.96
N MET A 200 0.34 10.53 13.83
CA MET A 200 0.86 11.38 12.75
C MET A 200 1.05 12.82 13.21
N LEU A 201 0.10 13.40 13.97
CA LEU A 201 0.23 14.74 14.55
C LEU A 201 1.40 14.83 15.53
N ILE A 202 1.60 13.81 16.38
CA ILE A 202 2.72 13.73 17.32
C ILE A 202 4.04 13.68 16.55
N PHE A 203 4.15 12.82 15.53
CA PHE A 203 5.36 12.75 14.70
C PHE A 203 5.60 14.04 13.93
N GLY A 204 4.57 14.66 13.34
CA GLY A 204 4.67 15.95 12.68
C GLY A 204 5.13 17.07 13.62
N TYR A 205 4.62 17.08 14.85
CA TYR A 205 5.07 18.00 15.90
C TYR A 205 6.54 17.77 16.27
N LEU A 206 6.96 16.51 16.43
CA LEU A 206 8.36 16.17 16.75
C LEU A 206 9.31 16.54 15.60
N VAL A 207 8.91 16.33 14.35
CA VAL A 207 9.69 16.75 13.17
C VAL A 207 9.82 18.28 13.13
N THR A 208 8.71 19.01 13.26
CA THR A 208 8.70 20.47 13.11
C THR A 208 9.34 21.20 14.29
N ARG A 209 9.06 20.78 15.53
CA ARG A 209 9.52 21.48 16.75
C ARG A 209 10.85 20.96 17.28
N LYS A 210 11.10 19.65 17.20
CA LYS A 210 12.36 19.04 17.64
C LYS A 210 13.37 18.80 16.50
N LYS A 211 13.03 19.19 15.26
CA LYS A 211 13.90 19.08 14.07
C LYS A 211 14.45 17.67 13.84
N ILE A 212 13.65 16.66 14.17
CA ILE A 212 14.04 15.26 14.02
C ILE A 212 13.86 14.84 12.56
N ALA A 213 14.82 15.20 11.70
CA ALA A 213 14.74 15.02 10.25
C ALA A 213 14.63 13.54 9.80
N TRP A 214 15.12 12.58 10.60
CA TRP A 214 14.96 11.17 10.26
C TRP A 214 13.49 10.74 10.36
N LEU A 215 12.74 11.27 11.33
CA LEU A 215 11.35 10.89 11.59
C LEU A 215 10.41 11.33 10.45
N GLU A 216 10.74 12.37 9.70
CA GLU A 216 9.95 12.84 8.55
C GLU A 216 9.70 11.71 7.54
N ASN A 217 10.74 10.91 7.29
CA ASN A 217 10.66 9.79 6.38
C ASN A 217 9.95 8.57 7.00
N TYR A 218 10.01 8.36 8.32
CA TYR A 218 9.39 7.19 8.95
C TYR A 218 8.01 7.43 9.58
N ALA A 219 7.55 8.68 9.64
CA ALA A 219 6.32 9.06 10.32
C ALA A 219 5.10 8.29 9.78
N MET A 220 4.96 8.20 8.45
CA MET A 220 3.81 7.51 7.81
C MET A 220 3.83 5.99 8.04
N PRO A 221 4.94 5.25 7.81
CA PRO A 221 5.00 3.83 8.14
C PRO A 221 4.80 3.55 9.63
N PHE A 222 5.40 4.35 10.52
CA PHE A 222 5.27 4.15 11.96
C PHE A 222 3.87 4.46 12.47
N SER A 223 3.18 5.47 11.92
CA SER A 223 1.78 5.73 12.29
C SER A 223 0.88 4.57 11.87
N MET A 224 1.11 4.01 10.67
CA MET A 224 0.36 2.84 10.18
C MET A 224 0.61 1.61 11.05
N LEU A 225 1.87 1.28 11.35
CA LEU A 225 2.22 0.15 12.22
C LEU A 225 1.68 0.33 13.65
N GLY A 226 1.77 1.54 14.20
CA GLY A 226 1.22 1.87 15.52
C GLY A 226 -0.29 1.71 15.56
N ALA A 227 -0.99 2.14 14.51
CA ALA A 227 -2.43 1.96 14.39
C ALA A 227 -2.84 0.48 14.25
N MET A 228 -2.10 -0.31 13.46
CA MET A 228 -2.31 -1.76 13.36
C MET A 228 -2.08 -2.45 14.70
N ALA A 229 -1.02 -2.08 15.43
CA ALA A 229 -0.74 -2.63 16.75
C ALA A 229 -1.85 -2.28 17.77
N PHE A 230 -2.38 -1.06 17.71
CA PHE A 230 -3.49 -0.61 18.55
C PHE A 230 -4.82 -1.30 18.20
N SER A 231 -5.03 -1.68 16.94
CA SER A 231 -6.23 -2.39 16.51
C SER A 231 -6.39 -3.76 17.18
N ILE A 232 -5.30 -4.46 17.52
CA ILE A 232 -5.33 -5.80 18.13
C ILE A 232 -5.99 -5.79 19.53
N PRO A 233 -5.49 -5.03 20.53
CA PRO A 233 -6.11 -4.98 21.85
C PRO A 233 -7.50 -4.36 21.80
N LEU A 234 -7.73 -3.38 20.93
CA LEU A 234 -9.04 -2.77 20.75
C LEU A 234 -10.08 -3.78 20.26
N THR A 235 -9.70 -4.61 19.29
CA THR A 235 -10.56 -5.69 18.78
C THR A 235 -10.77 -6.78 19.83
N ALA A 236 -9.76 -7.12 20.62
CA ALA A 236 -9.90 -8.07 21.72
C ALA A 236 -10.83 -7.55 22.84
N TRP A 237 -10.83 -6.24 23.10
CA TRP A 237 -11.62 -5.63 24.17
C TRP A 237 -13.07 -5.33 23.77
N ILE A 238 -13.30 -4.86 22.54
CA ILE A 238 -14.63 -4.49 22.02
C ILE A 238 -15.29 -5.65 21.26
N GLY A 239 -14.47 -6.50 20.63
CA GLY A 239 -14.91 -7.61 19.77
C GLY A 239 -15.19 -8.92 20.51
N GLY A 240 -14.92 -8.98 21.82
CA GLY A 240 -15.37 -10.05 22.72
C GLY A 240 -16.89 -10.23 22.73
#